data_AF-A0A8H6Z0I1-F1
#
_entry.id   AF-A0A8H6Z0I1-F1
#
_cell.length_a   1.000
_cell.length_b   1.000
_cell.length_c   1.000
_cell.angle_alpha   90.00
_cell.angle_beta   90.00
_cell.angle_gamma   90.00
#
_symmetry.space_group_name_H-M   'P 1'
#
loop_
_entity.id
_entity.type
_entity.pdbx_description
1 polymer ?
#
loop_
_entity_poly.entity_id
_entity_poly.type
_entity_poly.pdbx_seq_one_letter_code
_entity_poly.pdbx_strand_id
1 'polypeptide(L)'
;MSPPPAKRQRAEEEPITCSELWISDGNVVLQAGNVQFRVHFGVLARHSSVFRDMQGLPQPSNEPNVDGCPVVQLPDDPTDIEYLLKALYDPAFLTLKAMPFLAIRAFIRLGRKYEFKDFLNLAVGRLTVEFPNTLEAFDALESELQTIAEYPGVFFDILALASENNILSVLPAAYFFVIDEYTLDELFEGIKKADGTMATLSPLHLHNSVAGREKLLLRQFQSGYTLEWVLDTLPVDGCTAHSKCCKEREMLMREFVNESSSSTWILFRASTLMAMCQLCTACNLHATKAIDTGRTKMWAELPRIFGLSPWDELTNDI
;
A
#
# COMPACT_ATOMS: atom_id res chain seq x y z
N MET A 1 27.11 -50.45 -22.61
CA MET A 1 26.39 -49.62 -21.62
C MET A 1 27.40 -48.65 -21.04
N SER A 2 27.30 -47.37 -21.40
CA SER A 2 28.17 -46.31 -20.89
C SER A 2 27.76 -45.94 -19.46
N PRO A 3 28.70 -45.60 -18.56
CA PRO A 3 28.35 -45.20 -17.20
C PRO A 3 27.61 -43.86 -17.19
N PRO A 4 26.74 -43.60 -16.19
CA PRO A 4 26.00 -42.34 -16.10
C PRO A 4 26.96 -41.17 -15.86
N PRO A 5 26.69 -39.97 -16.41
CA PRO A 5 27.52 -38.81 -16.16
C PRO A 5 27.42 -38.41 -14.68
N ALA A 6 28.58 -38.14 -14.08
CA ALA A 6 28.69 -37.66 -12.71
C ALA A 6 27.87 -36.38 -12.53
N LYS A 7 27.07 -36.33 -11.45
CA LYS A 7 26.37 -35.12 -11.01
C LYS A 7 27.41 -34.00 -10.85
N ARG A 8 27.31 -32.94 -11.67
CA ARG A 8 28.04 -31.69 -11.46
C ARG A 8 27.75 -31.21 -10.02
N GLN A 9 28.77 -31.17 -9.17
CA GLN A 9 28.72 -30.39 -7.94
C GLN A 9 28.45 -28.94 -8.33
N ARG A 10 27.35 -28.37 -7.82
CA ARG A 10 27.09 -26.94 -7.89
C ARG A 10 28.20 -26.29 -7.06
N ALA A 11 29.00 -25.41 -7.68
CA ALA A 11 29.96 -24.61 -6.94
C ALA A 11 29.16 -23.79 -5.90
N GLU A 12 29.46 -23.97 -4.62
CA GLU A 12 28.94 -23.12 -3.56
C GLU A 12 29.66 -21.78 -3.72
N GLU A 13 28.95 -20.76 -4.21
CA GLU A 13 29.45 -19.38 -4.21
C GLU A 13 29.67 -18.93 -2.76
N GLU A 14 30.82 -18.30 -2.50
CA GLU A 14 31.12 -17.77 -1.17
C GLU A 14 30.07 -16.72 -0.76
N PRO A 15 29.56 -16.76 0.49
CA PRO A 15 28.60 -15.78 0.97
C PRO A 15 29.15 -14.35 0.90
N ILE A 16 28.29 -13.41 0.52
CA ILE A 16 28.58 -11.97 0.45
C ILE A 16 28.34 -11.36 1.83
N THR A 17 29.29 -10.60 2.35
CA THR A 17 29.14 -9.90 3.62
C THR A 17 28.52 -8.52 3.42
N CYS A 18 27.49 -8.17 4.20
CA CYS A 18 26.93 -6.82 4.22
C CYS A 18 27.78 -5.93 5.13
N SER A 19 28.64 -5.10 4.54
CA SER A 19 29.62 -4.30 5.29
C SER A 19 29.00 -3.30 6.27
N GLU A 20 27.85 -2.69 5.92
CA GLU A 20 27.12 -1.74 6.79
C GLU A 20 26.59 -2.40 8.07
N LEU A 21 26.31 -3.70 8.02
CA LEU A 21 25.75 -4.50 9.10
C LEU A 21 26.70 -5.61 9.55
N TRP A 22 28.01 -5.33 9.43
CA TRP A 22 29.07 -6.18 9.94
C TRP A 22 29.67 -5.58 11.21
N ILE A 23 29.02 -5.85 12.34
CA ILE A 23 29.37 -5.28 13.64
C ILE A 23 30.62 -6.00 14.18
N SER A 24 31.67 -5.24 14.48
CA SER A 24 32.99 -5.79 14.82
C SER A 24 32.99 -6.69 16.06
N ASP A 25 32.15 -6.38 17.05
CA ASP A 25 31.94 -7.13 18.28
C ASP A 25 30.67 -8.00 18.25
N GLY A 26 30.04 -8.14 17.09
CA GLY A 26 28.90 -9.02 16.89
C GLY A 26 29.23 -10.47 17.26
N ASN A 27 28.25 -11.16 17.86
CA ASN A 27 28.41 -12.49 18.44
C ASN A 27 27.55 -13.56 17.76
N VAL A 28 26.86 -13.21 16.67
CA VAL A 28 26.14 -14.14 15.80
C VAL A 28 26.23 -13.65 14.36
N VAL A 29 26.29 -14.58 13.42
CA VAL A 29 26.14 -14.29 11.98
C VAL A 29 24.77 -14.76 11.53
N LEU A 30 23.94 -13.86 11.02
CA LEU A 30 22.71 -14.23 10.32
C LEU A 30 23.03 -14.43 8.84
N GLN A 31 22.57 -15.53 8.26
CA GLN A 31 22.70 -15.80 6.83
C GLN A 31 21.32 -15.87 6.18
N ALA A 32 21.05 -14.99 5.23
CA ALA A 32 19.82 -14.99 4.43
C ALA A 32 20.20 -15.11 2.95
N GLY A 33 19.80 -16.22 2.32
CA GLY A 33 20.30 -16.59 0.99
C GLY A 33 21.82 -16.68 0.96
N ASN A 34 22.45 -15.87 0.09
CA ASN A 34 23.90 -15.75 -0.02
C ASN A 34 24.48 -14.53 0.71
N VAL A 35 23.70 -13.82 1.53
CA VAL A 35 24.16 -12.63 2.27
C VAL A 35 24.32 -12.93 3.75
N GLN A 36 25.40 -12.44 4.35
CA GLN A 36 25.71 -12.58 5.77
C GLN A 36 25.78 -11.23 6.48
N PHE A 37 25.24 -11.21 7.70
CA PHE A 37 25.18 -10.06 8.60
C PHE A 37 25.78 -10.47 9.95
N ARG A 38 26.74 -9.71 10.48
CA ARG A 38 27.33 -9.99 11.79
C ARG A 38 26.76 -9.02 12.81
N VAL A 39 25.99 -9.52 13.76
CA VAL A 39 25.16 -8.71 14.67
C VAL A 39 25.22 -9.22 16.11
N HIS A 40 24.49 -8.55 17.00
CA HIS A 40 24.35 -8.90 18.40
C HIS A 40 23.05 -9.68 18.60
N PHE A 41 23.17 -10.94 19.01
CA PHE A 41 22.02 -11.77 19.31
C PHE A 41 21.11 -11.14 20.37
N GLY A 42 21.71 -10.47 21.37
CA GLY A 42 20.97 -9.76 22.41
C GLY A 42 20.09 -8.61 21.90
N VAL A 43 20.47 -7.96 20.79
CA VAL A 43 19.64 -6.92 20.15
C VAL A 43 18.40 -7.57 19.51
N LEU A 44 18.57 -8.70 18.82
CA LEU A 44 17.46 -9.46 18.25
C LEU A 44 16.51 -9.95 19.35
N ALA A 45 17.04 -10.63 20.37
CA ALA A 45 16.26 -11.19 21.48
C ALA A 45 15.51 -10.13 22.31
N ARG A 46 16.04 -8.90 22.37
CA ARG A 46 15.37 -7.77 23.02
C ARG A 46 14.06 -7.41 22.32
N HIS A 47 14.03 -7.45 20.98
CA HIS A 47 12.90 -7.00 20.17
C HIS A 47 12.04 -8.15 19.60
N SER A 48 12.49 -9.41 19.74
CA SER A 48 11.79 -10.60 19.27
C SER A 48 11.79 -11.70 20.35
N SER A 49 10.60 -12.16 20.71
CA SER A 49 10.39 -13.36 21.55
C SER A 49 10.95 -14.61 20.86
N VAL A 50 10.72 -14.75 19.55
CA VAL A 50 11.18 -15.89 18.76
C VAL A 50 12.72 -16.02 18.78
N PHE A 51 13.44 -14.91 18.59
CA PHE A 51 14.91 -14.93 18.72
C PHE A 51 15.35 -15.18 20.16
N ARG A 52 14.65 -14.65 21.16
CA ARG A 52 14.95 -14.92 22.57
C ARG A 52 14.85 -16.40 22.92
N ASP A 53 13.82 -17.07 22.41
CA ASP A 53 13.63 -18.51 22.61
C ASP A 53 14.68 -19.33 21.86
N MET A 54 15.07 -18.90 20.65
CA MET A 54 16.18 -19.50 19.90
C MET A 54 17.51 -19.44 20.65
N GLN A 55 17.74 -18.40 21.46
CA GLN A 55 18.98 -18.27 22.26
C GLN A 55 19.17 -19.42 23.24
N GLY A 56 18.08 -19.99 23.75
CA GLY A 56 18.09 -21.03 24.78
C GLY A 56 18.25 -22.45 24.22
N LEU A 57 18.26 -22.62 22.90
CA LEU A 57 18.32 -23.94 22.26
C LEU A 57 19.77 -24.45 22.19
N PRO A 58 20.02 -25.75 22.50
CA PRO A 58 21.33 -26.34 22.30
C PRO A 58 21.66 -26.37 20.81
N GLN A 59 22.77 -25.74 20.41
CA GLN A 59 23.25 -25.80 19.03
C GLN A 59 23.92 -27.17 18.76
N PRO A 60 23.62 -27.85 17.65
CA PRO A 60 24.33 -29.05 17.25
C PRO A 60 25.82 -28.77 17.03
N SER A 61 26.68 -29.70 17.47
CA SER A 61 28.13 -29.53 17.55
C SER A 61 28.90 -29.37 16.22
N ASN A 62 28.20 -29.37 15.08
CA ASN A 62 28.77 -29.24 13.73
C ASN A 62 28.27 -27.98 12.99
N GLU A 63 27.82 -26.94 13.71
CA GLU A 63 27.35 -25.73 13.05
C GLU A 63 28.47 -24.97 12.33
N PRO A 64 28.17 -24.42 11.13
CA PRO A 64 29.08 -23.52 10.45
C PRO A 64 29.37 -22.31 11.33
N ASN A 65 30.66 -22.00 11.48
CA ASN A 65 31.13 -20.82 12.19
C ASN A 65 31.82 -19.88 11.20
N VAL A 66 31.53 -18.59 11.31
CA VAL A 66 32.17 -17.52 10.54
C VAL A 66 32.78 -16.54 11.54
N ASP A 67 34.08 -16.28 11.42
CA ASP A 67 34.85 -15.44 12.37
C ASP A 67 34.65 -15.82 13.85
N GLY A 68 34.50 -17.13 14.12
CA GLY A 68 34.27 -17.65 15.48
C GLY A 68 32.86 -17.38 16.03
N CYS A 69 31.93 -16.89 15.21
CA CYS A 69 30.53 -16.70 15.55
C CYS A 69 29.66 -17.82 14.95
N PRO A 70 28.64 -18.32 15.69
CA PRO A 70 27.68 -19.26 15.15
C PRO A 70 26.87 -18.61 14.03
N VAL A 71 26.57 -19.39 12.98
CA VAL A 71 25.77 -18.96 11.84
C VAL A 71 24.34 -19.44 11.97
N VAL A 72 23.39 -18.50 12.05
CA VAL A 72 21.95 -18.77 12.01
C VAL A 72 21.44 -18.56 10.59
N GLN A 73 21.02 -19.64 9.93
CA GLN A 73 20.43 -19.58 8.60
C GLN A 73 18.95 -19.17 8.68
N LEU A 74 18.60 -18.12 7.96
CA LEU A 74 17.25 -17.60 7.81
C LEU A 74 16.80 -17.84 6.36
N PRO A 75 15.62 -18.41 6.11
CA PRO A 75 15.13 -18.66 4.76
C PRO A 75 14.53 -17.39 4.11
N ASP A 76 14.70 -16.23 4.74
CA ASP A 76 14.09 -14.96 4.35
C ASP A 76 14.86 -14.24 3.25
N ASP A 77 14.21 -13.23 2.68
CA ASP A 77 14.83 -12.33 1.71
C ASP A 77 15.95 -11.52 2.40
N PRO A 78 17.18 -11.49 1.85
CA PRO A 78 18.28 -10.76 2.47
C PRO A 78 18.01 -9.26 2.59
N THR A 79 17.24 -8.67 1.67
CA THR A 79 16.82 -7.26 1.72
C THR A 79 15.91 -7.01 2.91
N ASP A 80 14.99 -7.94 3.20
CA ASP A 80 14.09 -7.78 4.35
C ASP A 80 14.89 -7.82 5.67
N ILE A 81 15.84 -8.75 5.77
CA ILE A 81 16.74 -8.83 6.93
C ILE A 81 17.58 -7.55 7.07
N GLU A 82 18.12 -7.04 5.97
CA GLU A 82 18.89 -5.80 5.95
C GLU A 82 18.09 -4.60 6.50
N TYR A 83 16.87 -4.37 6.02
CA TYR A 83 16.04 -3.26 6.50
C TYR A 83 15.62 -3.41 7.97
N LEU A 84 15.31 -4.63 8.42
CA LEU A 84 15.05 -4.90 9.83
C LEU A 84 16.27 -4.56 10.70
N LEU A 85 17.46 -5.01 10.29
CA LEU A 85 18.69 -4.75 11.02
C LEU A 85 19.07 -3.27 11.01
N LYS A 86 18.91 -2.56 9.89
CA LYS A 86 19.09 -1.10 9.81
C LYS A 86 18.23 -0.40 10.87
N ALA A 87 16.97 -0.78 10.99
CA ALA A 87 16.06 -0.21 11.98
C ALA A 87 16.43 -0.53 13.44
N LEU A 88 17.00 -1.71 13.70
CA LEU A 88 17.45 -2.11 15.04
C LEU A 88 18.72 -1.37 15.49
N TYR A 89 19.60 -1.04 14.56
CA TYR A 89 20.90 -0.42 14.84
C TYR A 89 20.90 1.10 14.66
N ASP A 90 19.98 1.65 13.86
CA ASP A 90 19.80 3.07 13.67
C ASP A 90 18.35 3.49 14.01
N PRO A 91 18.08 3.93 15.25
CA PRO A 91 16.76 4.42 15.64
C PRO A 91 16.27 5.61 14.82
N ALA A 92 17.15 6.39 14.20
CA ALA A 92 16.75 7.52 13.35
C ALA A 92 15.98 7.03 12.11
N PHE A 93 16.27 5.81 11.63
CA PHE A 93 15.55 5.18 10.54
C PHE A 93 14.03 5.05 10.80
N LEU A 94 13.63 4.83 12.06
CA LEU A 94 12.21 4.72 12.44
C LEU A 94 11.48 6.07 12.40
N THR A 95 12.23 7.18 12.44
CA THR A 95 11.70 8.55 12.47
C THR A 95 11.53 9.18 11.09
N LEU A 96 11.87 8.46 10.01
CA LEU A 96 11.69 8.92 8.65
C LEU A 96 10.23 9.33 8.40
N LYS A 97 10.03 10.52 7.82
CA LYS A 97 8.70 10.98 7.40
C LYS A 97 8.09 9.97 6.43
N ALA A 98 8.76 9.76 5.29
CA ALA A 98 8.43 8.74 4.31
C ALA A 98 9.40 7.55 4.45
N MET A 99 8.86 6.38 4.82
CA MET A 99 9.64 5.17 5.00
C MET A 99 9.71 4.39 3.67
N PRO A 100 10.88 3.84 3.29
CA PRO A 100 10.98 2.99 2.10
C PRO A 100 10.00 1.82 2.17
N PHE A 101 9.28 1.54 1.08
CA PHE A 101 8.35 0.40 1.02
C PHE A 101 9.03 -0.92 1.41
N LEU A 102 10.30 -1.13 1.02
CA LEU A 102 11.04 -2.33 1.38
C LEU A 102 11.20 -2.50 2.90
N ALA A 103 11.26 -1.40 3.67
CA ALA A 103 11.24 -1.46 5.13
C ALA A 103 9.85 -1.81 5.66
N ILE A 104 8.78 -1.24 5.09
CA ILE A 104 7.38 -1.59 5.42
C ILE A 104 7.15 -3.08 5.19
N ARG A 105 7.57 -3.60 4.03
CA ARG A 105 7.55 -5.02 3.66
C ARG A 105 8.31 -5.88 4.67
N ALA A 106 9.55 -5.51 4.97
CA ALA A 106 10.39 -6.22 5.92
C ALA A 106 9.74 -6.31 7.30
N PHE A 107 9.24 -5.18 7.81
CA PHE A 107 8.65 -5.07 9.13
C PHE A 107 7.36 -5.88 9.25
N ILE A 108 6.53 -5.93 8.20
CA ILE A 108 5.32 -6.75 8.20
C ILE A 108 5.68 -8.23 8.17
N ARG A 109 6.50 -8.67 7.21
CA ARG A 109 6.82 -10.10 7.02
C ARG A 109 7.60 -10.67 8.20
N LEU A 110 8.68 -10.00 8.59
CA LEU A 110 9.55 -10.45 9.69
C LEU A 110 8.90 -10.16 11.04
N GLY A 111 8.11 -9.10 11.17
CA GLY A 111 7.36 -8.80 12.38
C GLY A 111 6.33 -9.87 12.71
N ARG A 112 5.62 -10.40 11.71
CA ARG A 112 4.72 -11.54 11.89
C ARG A 112 5.48 -12.84 12.17
N LYS A 113 6.53 -13.13 11.41
CA LYS A 113 7.26 -14.41 11.49
C LYS A 113 8.11 -14.55 12.76
N TYR A 114 8.77 -13.48 13.16
CA TYR A 114 9.72 -13.45 14.28
C TYR A 114 9.19 -12.63 15.46
N GLU A 115 7.93 -12.22 15.45
CA GLU A 115 7.29 -11.44 16.53
C GLU A 115 8.02 -10.12 16.87
N PHE A 116 8.54 -9.41 15.87
CA PHE A 116 8.96 -8.01 16.04
C PHE A 116 7.74 -7.08 16.06
N LYS A 117 6.92 -7.19 17.13
CA LYS A 117 5.60 -6.55 17.25
C LYS A 117 5.65 -5.03 17.06
N ASP A 118 6.66 -4.36 17.60
CA ASP A 118 6.79 -2.90 17.48
C ASP A 118 6.97 -2.48 16.02
N PHE A 119 7.74 -3.23 15.23
CA PHE A 119 7.94 -2.96 13.81
C PHE A 119 6.71 -3.32 12.97
N LEU A 120 6.04 -4.44 13.28
CA LEU A 120 4.77 -4.80 12.65
C LEU A 120 3.73 -3.69 12.85
N ASN A 121 3.53 -3.25 14.10
CA ASN A 121 2.58 -2.19 14.44
C ASN A 121 2.94 -0.87 13.75
N LEU A 122 4.22 -0.52 13.68
CA LEU A 122 4.67 0.70 12.99
C LEU A 122 4.35 0.65 11.49
N ALA A 123 4.65 -0.46 10.82
CA ALA A 123 4.44 -0.61 9.39
C ALA A 123 2.95 -0.67 9.02
N VAL A 124 2.16 -1.42 9.78
CA VAL A 124 0.70 -1.46 9.62
C VAL A 124 0.10 -0.08 9.90
N GLY A 125 0.55 0.59 10.96
CA GLY A 125 0.10 1.95 11.29
C GLY A 125 0.30 2.92 10.13
N ARG A 126 1.46 2.90 9.48
CA ARG A 126 1.75 3.71 8.28
C ARG A 126 0.80 3.38 7.12
N LEU A 127 0.58 2.10 6.82
CA LEU A 127 -0.39 1.69 5.80
C LEU A 127 -1.81 2.19 6.13
N THR A 128 -2.27 2.06 7.36
CA THR A 128 -3.64 2.50 7.74
C THR A 128 -3.84 4.00 7.73
N VAL A 129 -2.76 4.79 7.89
CA VAL A 129 -2.81 6.25 7.74
C VAL A 129 -2.93 6.63 6.27
N GLU A 130 -2.14 6.00 5.39
CA GLU A 130 -2.09 6.34 3.97
C GLU A 130 -3.28 5.75 3.18
N PHE A 131 -3.82 4.63 3.65
CA PHE A 131 -4.96 3.92 3.07
C PHE A 131 -6.09 3.77 4.11
N PRO A 132 -6.77 4.88 4.45
CA PRO A 132 -7.75 4.89 5.53
C PRO A 132 -9.02 4.12 5.18
N ASN A 133 -9.72 3.66 6.22
CA ASN A 133 -10.99 2.95 6.11
C ASN A 133 -12.23 3.82 6.38
N THR A 134 -12.04 5.09 6.75
CA THR A 134 -13.12 6.06 6.98
C THR A 134 -13.02 7.23 6.02
N LEU A 135 -14.17 7.79 5.63
CA LEU A 135 -14.21 8.94 4.73
C LEU A 135 -13.58 10.16 5.39
N GLU A 136 -13.75 10.32 6.70
CA GLU A 136 -13.17 11.42 7.48
C GLU A 136 -11.64 11.37 7.48
N ALA A 137 -11.05 10.18 7.62
CA ALA A 137 -9.60 10.01 7.55
C ALA A 137 -9.07 10.17 6.13
N PHE A 138 -9.79 9.67 5.12
CA PHE A 138 -9.48 9.95 3.71
C PHE A 138 -9.50 11.45 3.41
N ASP A 139 -10.50 12.14 3.93
CA ASP A 139 -10.60 13.58 3.83
C ASP A 139 -9.46 14.29 4.55
N ALA A 140 -9.00 13.77 5.69
CA ALA A 140 -7.90 14.33 6.45
C ALA A 140 -6.51 14.06 5.83
N LEU A 141 -6.43 13.32 4.71
CA LEU A 141 -5.19 13.16 3.97
C LEU A 141 -4.74 14.53 3.44
N GLU A 142 -3.71 15.10 4.06
CA GLU A 142 -3.02 16.26 3.52
C GLU A 142 -2.06 15.80 2.42
N SER A 143 -1.85 16.62 1.38
CA SER A 143 -0.86 16.34 0.32
C SER A 143 0.57 16.10 0.85
N GLU A 144 0.83 16.44 2.11
CA GLU A 144 2.11 16.23 2.79
C GLU A 144 2.16 14.98 3.69
N LEU A 145 1.06 14.24 3.87
CA LEU A 145 0.97 13.05 4.74
C LEU A 145 1.54 11.76 4.11
N GLN A 146 2.50 11.88 3.21
CA GLN A 146 3.18 10.74 2.62
C GLN A 146 4.04 10.02 3.68
N THR A 147 3.57 8.85 4.13
CA THR A 147 4.24 8.04 5.16
C THR A 147 5.12 6.93 4.57
N ILE A 148 4.87 6.58 3.31
CA ILE A 148 5.61 5.60 2.52
C ILE A 148 6.27 6.31 1.34
N ALA A 149 7.55 6.02 1.11
CA ALA A 149 8.30 6.62 0.02
C ALA A 149 7.75 6.17 -1.33
N GLU A 150 7.39 7.12 -2.19
CA GLU A 150 6.84 6.87 -3.52
C GLU A 150 7.89 6.36 -4.50
N TYR A 151 7.45 5.48 -5.39
CA TYR A 151 8.14 5.10 -6.62
C TYR A 151 7.11 4.53 -7.61
N PRO A 152 7.47 4.45 -8.91
CA PRO A 152 6.57 3.90 -9.93
C PRO A 152 6.11 2.48 -9.58
N GLY A 153 4.80 2.28 -9.41
CA GLY A 153 4.20 0.98 -9.10
C GLY A 153 4.08 0.64 -7.61
N VAL A 154 4.37 1.57 -6.69
CA VAL A 154 4.29 1.33 -5.23
C VAL A 154 2.92 0.82 -4.78
N PHE A 155 1.82 1.35 -5.34
CA PHE A 155 0.47 0.89 -4.95
C PHE A 155 0.18 -0.55 -5.37
N PHE A 156 0.84 -1.08 -6.41
CA PHE A 156 0.70 -2.49 -6.79
C PHE A 156 1.38 -3.38 -5.75
N ASP A 157 2.59 -2.99 -5.34
CA ASP A 157 3.34 -3.71 -4.31
C ASP A 157 2.63 -3.63 -2.95
N ILE A 158 1.97 -2.51 -2.63
CA ILE A 158 1.16 -2.35 -1.42
C ILE A 158 -0.07 -3.26 -1.44
N LEU A 159 -0.81 -3.33 -2.55
CA LEU A 159 -1.94 -4.26 -2.68
C LEU A 159 -1.50 -5.71 -2.48
N ALA A 160 -0.40 -6.11 -3.12
CA ALA A 160 0.15 -7.45 -2.97
C ALA A 160 0.54 -7.72 -1.51
N LEU A 161 1.32 -6.82 -0.89
CA LEU A 161 1.77 -6.95 0.49
C LEU A 161 0.60 -7.05 1.47
N ALA A 162 -0.37 -6.16 1.35
CA ALA A 162 -1.55 -6.11 2.22
C ALA A 162 -2.38 -7.39 2.09
N SER A 163 -2.62 -7.84 0.85
CA SER A 163 -3.37 -9.07 0.59
C SER A 163 -2.66 -10.32 1.11
N GLU A 164 -1.35 -10.44 0.89
CA GLU A 164 -0.54 -11.58 1.33
C GLU A 164 -0.45 -11.68 2.86
N ASN A 165 -0.58 -10.55 3.56
CA ASN A 165 -0.40 -10.46 5.01
C ASN A 165 -1.72 -10.19 5.77
N ASN A 166 -2.87 -10.34 5.09
CA ASN A 166 -4.22 -10.15 5.63
C ASN A 166 -4.45 -8.76 6.27
N ILE A 167 -3.80 -7.71 5.75
CA ILE A 167 -4.05 -6.33 6.14
C ILE A 167 -5.19 -5.83 5.25
N LEU A 168 -6.42 -6.13 5.65
CA LEU A 168 -7.58 -6.03 4.78
C LEU A 168 -8.22 -4.64 4.77
N SER A 169 -8.09 -3.88 5.88
CA SER A 169 -8.76 -2.59 6.01
C SER A 169 -8.27 -1.54 5.02
N VAL A 170 -7.04 -1.68 4.55
CA VAL A 170 -6.38 -0.75 3.61
C VAL A 170 -6.77 -1.02 2.15
N LEU A 171 -7.29 -2.21 1.85
CA LEU A 171 -7.50 -2.65 0.47
C LEU A 171 -8.46 -1.76 -0.32
N PRO A 172 -9.64 -1.35 0.20
CA PRO A 172 -10.58 -0.55 -0.60
C PRO A 172 -10.00 0.82 -1.01
N ALA A 173 -9.27 1.50 -0.10
CA ALA A 173 -8.59 2.75 -0.40
C ALA A 173 -7.40 2.52 -1.35
N ALA A 174 -6.61 1.46 -1.14
CA ALA A 174 -5.50 1.12 -2.03
C ALA A 174 -5.97 0.82 -3.47
N TYR A 175 -7.09 0.10 -3.63
CA TYR A 175 -7.69 -0.09 -4.96
C TYR A 175 -8.17 1.23 -5.57
N PHE A 176 -8.75 2.13 -4.77
CA PHE A 176 -9.13 3.46 -5.24
C PHE A 176 -7.91 4.22 -5.79
N PHE A 177 -6.82 4.33 -5.03
CA PHE A 177 -5.59 4.97 -5.52
C PHE A 177 -5.02 4.31 -6.76
N VAL A 178 -5.07 2.98 -6.88
CA VAL A 178 -4.62 2.28 -8.09
C VAL A 178 -5.41 2.69 -9.33
N ILE A 179 -6.73 2.77 -9.26
CA ILE A 179 -7.53 3.15 -10.43
C ILE A 179 -7.49 4.65 -10.73
N ASP A 180 -7.12 5.45 -9.73
CA ASP A 180 -6.97 6.90 -9.79
C ASP A 180 -5.67 7.30 -10.51
N GLU A 181 -4.58 6.64 -10.14
CA GLU A 181 -3.22 7.01 -10.52
C GLU A 181 -2.76 6.36 -11.82
N TYR A 182 -3.35 5.22 -12.20
CA TYR A 182 -2.90 4.43 -13.35
C TYR A 182 -3.95 4.33 -14.47
N THR A 183 -3.47 4.36 -15.71
CA THR A 183 -4.26 4.09 -16.91
C THR A 183 -4.59 2.59 -17.05
N LEU A 184 -5.56 2.25 -17.90
CA LEU A 184 -5.87 0.83 -18.16
C LEU A 184 -4.66 0.08 -18.72
N ASP A 185 -3.92 0.67 -19.66
CA ASP A 185 -2.72 0.03 -20.24
C ASP A 185 -1.68 -0.27 -19.15
N GLU A 186 -1.44 0.66 -18.23
CA GLU A 186 -0.55 0.46 -17.09
C GLU A 186 -1.02 -0.63 -16.12
N LEU A 187 -2.34 -0.77 -15.89
CA LEU A 187 -2.87 -1.87 -15.08
C LEU A 187 -2.59 -3.24 -15.73
N PHE A 188 -2.67 -3.34 -17.06
CA PHE A 188 -2.47 -4.60 -17.79
C PHE A 188 -0.99 -4.91 -18.07
N GLU A 189 -0.19 -3.91 -18.44
CA GLU A 189 1.21 -4.08 -18.85
C GLU A 189 2.18 -4.00 -17.67
N GLY A 190 1.78 -3.36 -16.58
CA GLY A 190 2.60 -3.11 -15.40
C GLY A 190 3.46 -1.85 -15.50
N ILE A 191 4.10 -1.51 -14.38
CA ILE A 191 4.91 -0.30 -14.25
C ILE A 191 6.38 -0.67 -14.15
N LYS A 192 7.21 -0.03 -14.98
CA LYS A 192 8.67 -0.23 -14.93
C LYS A 192 9.28 0.51 -13.74
N LYS A 193 9.94 -0.22 -12.85
CA LYS A 193 10.67 0.30 -11.70
C LYS A 193 12.06 0.83 -12.11
N ALA A 194 12.68 1.62 -11.25
CA ALA A 194 14.00 2.21 -11.49
C ALA A 194 15.12 1.17 -11.68
N ASP A 195 14.99 0.00 -11.04
CA ASP A 195 15.91 -1.12 -11.17
C ASP A 195 15.70 -1.95 -12.45
N GLY A 196 14.71 -1.58 -13.28
CA GLY A 196 14.35 -2.27 -14.52
C GLY A 196 13.38 -3.42 -14.34
N THR A 197 12.99 -3.78 -13.12
CA THR A 197 11.93 -4.76 -12.87
C THR A 197 10.54 -4.18 -13.15
N MET A 198 9.54 -5.04 -13.28
CA MET A 198 8.15 -4.64 -13.51
C MET A 198 7.30 -4.85 -12.26
N ALA A 199 6.58 -3.83 -11.82
CA ALA A 199 5.47 -3.96 -10.88
C ALA A 199 4.24 -4.43 -11.65
N THR A 200 3.63 -5.53 -11.25
CA THR A 200 2.43 -6.06 -11.90
C THR A 200 1.36 -6.39 -10.87
N LEU A 201 0.09 -6.28 -11.27
CA LEU A 201 -1.02 -6.73 -10.45
C LEU A 201 -1.21 -8.25 -10.62
N SER A 202 -1.55 -8.92 -9.52
CA SER A 202 -2.04 -10.30 -9.61
C SER A 202 -3.35 -10.34 -10.42
N PRO A 203 -3.72 -11.48 -11.03
CA PRO A 203 -4.98 -11.58 -11.78
C PRO A 203 -6.21 -11.15 -10.98
N LEU A 204 -6.21 -11.41 -9.67
CA LEU A 204 -7.27 -10.98 -8.76
C LEU A 204 -7.31 -9.45 -8.60
N HIS A 205 -6.16 -8.83 -8.31
CA HIS A 205 -6.08 -7.38 -8.13
C HIS A 205 -6.37 -6.62 -9.43
N LEU A 206 -5.92 -7.13 -10.57
CA LEU A 206 -6.23 -6.58 -11.88
C LEU A 206 -7.73 -6.61 -12.15
N HIS A 207 -8.38 -7.77 -11.97
CA HIS A 207 -9.82 -7.91 -12.14
C HIS A 207 -10.58 -6.93 -11.23
N ASN A 208 -10.24 -6.88 -9.95
CA ASN A 208 -10.93 -6.03 -8.98
C ASN A 208 -10.75 -4.54 -9.31
N SER A 209 -9.55 -4.13 -9.75
CA SER A 209 -9.27 -2.74 -10.16
C SER A 209 -10.09 -2.36 -11.39
N VAL A 210 -10.09 -3.18 -12.45
CA VAL A 210 -10.83 -2.89 -13.69
C VAL A 210 -12.34 -2.89 -13.44
N ALA A 211 -12.87 -3.93 -12.79
CA ALA A 211 -14.30 -4.02 -12.49
C ALA A 211 -14.75 -2.92 -11.51
N GLY A 212 -13.91 -2.58 -10.54
CA GLY A 212 -14.17 -1.49 -9.59
C GLY A 212 -14.23 -0.14 -10.29
N ARG A 213 -13.28 0.14 -11.19
CA ARG A 213 -13.25 1.37 -12.00
C ARG A 213 -14.52 1.51 -12.84
N GLU A 214 -14.94 0.46 -13.55
CA GLU A 214 -16.17 0.47 -14.33
C GLU A 214 -17.40 0.77 -13.44
N LYS A 215 -17.54 0.07 -12.31
CA LYS A 215 -18.65 0.28 -11.38
C LYS A 215 -18.68 1.70 -10.83
N LEU A 216 -17.54 2.29 -10.48
CA LEU A 216 -17.46 3.67 -9.99
C LEU A 216 -17.91 4.66 -11.05
N LEU A 217 -17.41 4.51 -12.27
CA LEU A 217 -17.76 5.36 -13.40
C LEU A 217 -19.25 5.32 -13.74
N LEU A 218 -19.88 4.15 -13.62
CA LEU A 218 -21.33 3.99 -13.85
C LEU A 218 -22.18 4.52 -12.68
N ARG A 219 -21.71 4.34 -11.43
CA ARG A 219 -22.47 4.71 -10.24
C ARG A 219 -22.46 6.19 -9.94
N GLN A 220 -21.39 6.92 -10.28
CA GLN A 220 -21.26 8.34 -9.92
C GLN A 220 -22.43 9.21 -10.38
N PHE A 221 -23.09 8.87 -11.50
CA PHE A 221 -24.23 9.59 -12.05
C PHE A 221 -25.61 9.04 -11.63
N GLN A 222 -25.65 7.94 -10.87
CA GLN A 222 -26.91 7.35 -10.43
C GLN A 222 -27.55 8.12 -9.29
N SER A 223 -28.84 7.89 -9.06
CA SER A 223 -29.56 8.59 -8.00
C SER A 223 -28.98 8.32 -6.61
N GLY A 224 -28.75 9.41 -5.86
CA GLY A 224 -28.10 9.43 -4.56
C GLY A 224 -26.58 9.31 -4.58
N TYR A 225 -25.91 9.50 -5.71
CA TYR A 225 -24.45 9.47 -5.85
C TYR A 225 -23.86 10.83 -6.28
N THR A 226 -22.52 10.93 -6.24
CA THR A 226 -21.75 12.18 -6.23
C THR A 226 -22.11 13.17 -7.34
N LEU A 227 -22.40 12.69 -8.55
CA LEU A 227 -22.63 13.51 -9.74
C LEU A 227 -24.08 13.47 -10.27
N GLU A 228 -25.03 12.89 -9.51
CA GLU A 228 -26.46 12.93 -9.90
C GLU A 228 -26.91 14.36 -10.22
N TRP A 229 -26.42 15.32 -9.45
CA TRP A 229 -26.88 16.70 -9.52
C TRP A 229 -26.62 17.35 -10.89
N VAL A 230 -25.59 16.89 -11.62
CA VAL A 230 -25.20 17.46 -12.91
C VAL A 230 -26.13 17.05 -14.04
N LEU A 231 -26.83 15.92 -13.91
CA LEU A 231 -27.69 15.38 -14.97
C LEU A 231 -28.98 16.20 -15.12
N ASP A 232 -29.81 16.27 -14.08
CA ASP A 232 -31.16 16.84 -14.22
C ASP A 232 -31.65 17.67 -13.02
N THR A 233 -30.85 17.84 -11.97
CA THR A 233 -31.32 18.52 -10.73
C THR A 233 -31.17 20.04 -10.72
N LEU A 234 -30.28 20.57 -11.58
CA LEU A 234 -30.04 22.00 -11.70
C LEU A 234 -30.71 22.56 -12.96
N PRO A 235 -31.22 23.81 -12.94
CA PRO A 235 -31.29 24.70 -11.78
C PRO A 235 -32.41 24.31 -10.80
N VAL A 236 -32.16 24.50 -9.50
CA VAL A 236 -33.17 24.27 -8.46
C VAL A 236 -34.20 25.40 -8.36
N ASP A 237 -35.31 25.11 -7.70
CA ASP A 237 -36.24 26.12 -7.21
C ASP A 237 -35.51 27.15 -6.34
N GLY A 238 -35.70 28.44 -6.64
CA GLY A 238 -34.95 29.53 -6.00
C GLY A 238 -33.63 29.90 -6.69
N CYS A 239 -33.31 29.32 -7.85
CA CYS A 239 -32.18 29.77 -8.66
C CYS A 239 -32.33 31.24 -9.10
N THR A 240 -31.33 32.07 -8.79
CA THR A 240 -31.31 33.51 -9.13
C THR A 240 -30.64 33.83 -10.47
N ALA A 241 -30.00 32.86 -11.10
CA ALA A 241 -29.24 33.04 -12.35
C ALA A 241 -29.48 31.87 -13.33
N HIS A 242 -30.74 31.57 -13.63
CA HIS A 242 -31.17 30.37 -14.35
C HIS A 242 -30.33 30.03 -15.58
N SER A 243 -30.21 30.96 -16.55
CA SER A 243 -29.43 30.73 -17.78
C SER A 243 -27.95 30.47 -17.52
N LYS A 244 -27.35 31.15 -16.52
CA LYS A 244 -25.95 30.94 -16.16
C LYS A 244 -25.75 29.56 -15.54
N CYS A 245 -26.59 29.18 -14.58
CA CYS A 245 -26.52 27.88 -13.92
C CYS A 245 -26.77 26.72 -14.89
N CYS A 246 -27.68 26.86 -15.86
CA CYS A 246 -27.88 25.83 -16.90
C CYS A 246 -26.62 25.63 -17.74
N LYS A 247 -26.02 26.73 -18.22
CA LYS A 247 -24.79 26.68 -19.02
C LYS A 247 -23.64 26.08 -18.22
N GLU A 248 -23.48 26.49 -16.97
CA GLU A 248 -22.45 25.97 -16.09
C GLU A 248 -22.62 24.46 -15.85
N ARG A 249 -23.85 24.01 -15.57
CA ARG A 249 -24.20 22.58 -15.43
C ARG A 249 -23.84 21.80 -16.69
N GLU A 250 -24.23 22.29 -17.87
CA GLU A 250 -23.91 21.63 -19.14
C GLU A 250 -22.41 21.54 -19.40
N MET A 251 -21.65 22.57 -19.00
CA MET A 251 -20.21 22.62 -19.13
C MET A 251 -19.54 21.58 -18.20
N LEU A 252 -19.97 21.54 -16.93
CA LEU A 252 -19.50 20.58 -15.93
C LEU A 252 -19.87 19.13 -16.32
N MET A 253 -21.07 18.92 -16.86
CA MET A 253 -21.47 17.61 -17.39
C MET A 253 -20.51 17.14 -18.50
N ARG A 254 -20.14 18.04 -19.43
CA ARG A 254 -19.18 17.70 -20.49
C ARG A 254 -17.80 17.41 -19.94
N GLU A 255 -17.35 18.16 -18.94
CA GLU A 255 -16.07 17.97 -18.29
C GLU A 255 -16.00 16.58 -17.62
N PHE A 256 -16.97 16.27 -16.75
CA PHE A 256 -17.02 14.98 -16.04
C PHE A 256 -17.18 13.77 -16.96
N VAL A 257 -17.82 13.93 -18.13
CA VAL A 257 -17.97 12.83 -19.09
C VAL A 257 -16.76 12.68 -20.01
N ASN A 258 -16.08 13.78 -20.36
CA ASN A 258 -14.97 13.75 -21.33
C ASN A 258 -13.61 13.48 -20.69
N GLU A 259 -13.41 13.77 -19.41
CA GLU A 259 -12.16 13.39 -18.75
C GLU A 259 -12.08 11.86 -18.64
N SER A 260 -11.06 11.29 -19.31
CA SER A 260 -10.65 9.88 -19.20
C SER A 260 -10.31 9.45 -17.77
N SER A 261 -10.17 10.44 -16.88
CA SER A 261 -9.90 10.37 -15.44
C SER A 261 -11.15 10.59 -14.58
N SER A 262 -12.37 10.47 -15.12
CA SER A 262 -13.63 10.61 -14.37
C SER A 262 -13.77 9.73 -13.11
N SER A 263 -12.81 8.84 -12.81
CA SER A 263 -12.66 8.16 -11.52
C SER A 263 -12.16 9.06 -10.37
N THR A 264 -11.41 10.13 -10.66
CA THR A 264 -10.72 10.96 -9.64
C THR A 264 -11.69 11.85 -8.85
N TRP A 265 -12.65 12.48 -9.53
CA TRP A 265 -13.55 13.44 -8.89
C TRP A 265 -14.57 12.81 -7.92
N ILE A 266 -14.79 11.49 -8.02
CA ILE A 266 -15.91 10.80 -7.36
C ILE A 266 -15.83 10.89 -5.84
N LEU A 267 -14.62 10.88 -5.29
CA LEU A 267 -14.37 10.98 -3.86
C LEU A 267 -13.79 12.33 -3.45
N PHE A 268 -13.68 13.31 -4.35
CA PHE A 268 -13.18 14.65 -3.98
C PHE A 268 -14.22 15.41 -3.18
N ARG A 269 -13.76 16.21 -2.21
CA ARG A 269 -14.64 17.07 -1.40
C ARG A 269 -15.43 18.03 -2.27
N ALA A 270 -16.68 18.30 -1.89
CA ALA A 270 -17.51 19.29 -2.55
C ALA A 270 -16.82 20.67 -2.62
N SER A 271 -16.07 21.05 -1.58
CA SER A 271 -15.30 22.29 -1.58
C SER A 271 -14.30 22.39 -2.74
N THR A 272 -13.66 21.27 -3.10
CA THR A 272 -12.69 21.22 -4.19
C THR A 272 -13.40 21.38 -5.53
N LEU A 273 -14.48 20.63 -5.74
CA LEU A 273 -15.23 20.66 -6.99
C LEU A 273 -15.94 22.00 -7.20
N MET A 274 -16.60 22.51 -6.16
CA MET A 274 -17.44 23.71 -6.23
C MET A 274 -16.64 25.01 -6.23
N ALA A 275 -15.38 25.00 -5.80
CA ALA A 275 -14.48 26.17 -5.94
C ALA A 275 -14.28 26.58 -7.40
N MET A 276 -14.46 25.64 -8.35
CA MET A 276 -14.26 25.86 -9.77
C MET A 276 -15.56 26.23 -10.51
N CYS A 277 -16.72 26.16 -9.84
CA CYS A 277 -18.03 26.32 -10.49
C CYS A 277 -18.61 27.72 -10.35
N GLN A 278 -19.23 28.23 -11.41
CA GLN A 278 -19.94 29.52 -11.41
C GLN A 278 -21.46 29.42 -11.19
N LEU A 279 -21.89 28.53 -10.29
CA LEU A 279 -23.29 28.38 -9.90
C LEU A 279 -23.76 29.52 -8.97
N CYS A 280 -25.04 29.85 -9.02
CA CYS A 280 -25.64 30.72 -8.01
C CYS A 280 -25.66 30.03 -6.64
N THR A 281 -25.82 30.79 -5.55
CA THR A 281 -25.77 30.25 -4.17
C THR A 281 -26.73 29.08 -3.94
N ALA A 282 -27.96 29.14 -4.45
CA ALA A 282 -28.95 28.07 -4.28
C ALA A 282 -28.52 26.77 -5.00
N CYS A 283 -28.09 26.88 -6.26
CA CYS A 283 -27.62 25.73 -7.03
C CYS A 283 -26.30 25.16 -6.48
N ASN A 284 -25.38 26.01 -6.02
CA ASN A 284 -24.11 25.60 -5.43
C ASN A 284 -24.35 24.83 -4.10
N LEU A 285 -25.24 25.32 -3.24
CA LEU A 285 -25.62 24.63 -2.00
C LEU A 285 -26.25 23.27 -2.29
N HIS A 286 -27.13 23.18 -3.30
CA HIS A 286 -27.73 21.93 -3.71
C HIS A 286 -26.68 20.92 -4.22
N ALA A 287 -25.80 21.34 -5.12
CA ALA A 287 -24.72 20.52 -5.65
C ALA A 287 -23.78 20.04 -4.53
N THR A 288 -23.37 20.93 -3.63
CA THR A 288 -22.53 20.59 -2.46
C THR A 288 -23.16 19.48 -1.61
N LYS A 289 -24.45 19.63 -1.26
CA LYS A 289 -25.16 18.63 -0.47
C LYS A 289 -25.27 17.29 -1.20
N ALA A 290 -25.53 17.30 -2.52
CA ALA A 290 -25.60 16.10 -3.33
C ALA A 290 -24.25 15.37 -3.39
N ILE A 291 -23.16 16.11 -3.57
CA ILE A 291 -21.79 15.59 -3.58
C ILE A 291 -21.47 14.94 -2.23
N ASP A 292 -21.63 15.63 -1.11
CA ASP A 292 -21.27 15.10 0.21
C ASP A 292 -22.10 13.86 0.60
N THR A 293 -23.40 13.88 0.26
CA THR A 293 -24.29 12.71 0.47
C THR A 293 -23.84 11.54 -0.41
N GLY A 294 -23.55 11.81 -1.69
CA GLY A 294 -23.09 10.82 -2.65
C GLY A 294 -21.74 10.22 -2.28
N ARG A 295 -20.79 11.02 -1.80
CA ARG A 295 -19.47 10.56 -1.31
C ARG A 295 -19.61 9.62 -0.11
N THR A 296 -20.43 9.98 0.87
CA THR A 296 -20.68 9.14 2.06
C THR A 296 -21.21 7.77 1.64
N LYS A 297 -22.18 7.75 0.73
CA LYS A 297 -22.73 6.52 0.17
C LYS A 297 -21.69 5.73 -0.63
N MET A 298 -20.93 6.41 -1.49
CA MET A 298 -19.89 5.78 -2.32
C MET A 298 -18.81 5.14 -1.46
N TRP A 299 -18.34 5.84 -0.43
CA TRP A 299 -17.34 5.34 0.51
C TRP A 299 -17.84 4.10 1.27
N ALA A 300 -19.07 4.13 1.76
CA ALA A 300 -19.67 2.99 2.45
C ALA A 300 -19.76 1.73 1.56
N GLU A 301 -19.95 1.91 0.25
CA GLU A 301 -20.03 0.82 -0.73
C GLU A 301 -18.68 0.46 -1.39
N LEU A 302 -17.62 1.25 -1.15
CA LEU A 302 -16.32 1.12 -1.80
C LEU A 302 -15.72 -0.30 -1.72
N PRO A 303 -15.77 -1.03 -0.60
CA PRO A 303 -15.28 -2.40 -0.56
C PRO A 303 -16.02 -3.32 -1.55
N ARG A 304 -17.34 -3.22 -1.59
CA ARG A 304 -18.19 -4.06 -2.47
C ARG A 304 -17.99 -3.72 -3.95
N ILE A 305 -17.72 -2.45 -4.25
CA ILE A 305 -17.36 -2.01 -5.60
C ILE A 305 -16.13 -2.78 -6.09
N PHE A 306 -15.10 -2.89 -5.25
CA PHE A 306 -13.88 -3.66 -5.54
C PHE A 306 -13.99 -5.17 -5.27
N GLY A 307 -15.19 -5.69 -5.00
CA GLY A 307 -15.42 -7.12 -4.80
C GLY A 307 -14.92 -7.66 -3.46
N LEU A 308 -14.77 -6.80 -2.45
CA LEU A 308 -14.36 -7.13 -1.09
C LEU A 308 -15.56 -7.24 -0.14
N SER A 309 -15.31 -7.84 1.02
CA SER A 309 -16.24 -7.82 2.16
C SER A 309 -16.51 -6.39 2.65
N PRO A 310 -17.66 -6.12 3.30
CA PRO A 310 -17.96 -4.80 3.85
C PRO A 310 -16.97 -4.39 4.96
N TRP A 311 -16.91 -3.09 5.25
CA TRP A 311 -15.92 -2.48 6.15
C TRP A 311 -15.80 -3.13 7.53
N ASP A 312 -16.89 -3.58 8.13
CA ASP A 312 -16.93 -4.22 9.45
C ASP A 312 -16.27 -5.61 9.48
N GLU A 313 -16.17 -6.28 8.32
CA GLU A 313 -15.48 -7.56 8.16
C GLU A 313 -14.01 -7.41 7.75
N LEU A 314 -13.56 -6.22 7.34
CA LEU A 314 -12.17 -5.94 6.97
C LEU A 314 -11.32 -5.59 8.21
N THR A 315 -11.35 -6.47 9.21
CA THR A 315 -10.82 -6.23 10.56
C THR A 315 -9.81 -7.30 10.96
N ASN A 316 -8.57 -7.24 10.45
CA ASN A 316 -7.50 -8.16 10.88
C ASN A 316 -6.07 -7.68 10.57
N ASP A 317 -5.78 -6.40 10.80
CA ASP A 317 -4.52 -5.83 10.30
C ASP A 317 -3.28 -6.17 11.12
N ILE A 318 -3.42 -6.63 12.37
CA ILE A 318 -2.33 -6.94 13.30
C ILE A 318 -2.55 -8.32 13.92
#